data_AF-A0A7X7V416-F1
#
_entry.id   AF-A0A7X7V416-F1
#
_cell.length_a   1.000
_cell.length_b   1.000
_cell.length_c   1.000
_cell.angle_alpha   90.00
_cell.angle_beta   90.00
_cell.angle_gamma   90.00
#
_symmetry.space_group_name_H-M   'P 1'
#
loop_
_entity.id
_entity.type
_entity.pdbx_description
1 polymer ?
#
loop_
_entity_poly.entity_id
_entity_poly.type
_entity_poly.pdbx_seq_one_letter_code
_entity_poly.pdbx_strand_id
1 'polypeptide(L)' 'MEATECTREEAEKARVEADGMVKTAIVMILLKCSKDKAEEELKKAGGFIRRTL' A
#
# COMPACT_ATOMS: atom_id res chain seq x y z
N MET A 1 -7.30 -6.60 -3.93
CA MET A 1 -8.44 -7.50 -3.80
C MET A 1 -8.03 -8.77 -3.04
N GLU A 2 -7.25 -9.72 -3.59
CA GLU A 2 -6.83 -10.90 -2.80
C GLU A 2 -5.93 -10.61 -1.58
N ALA A 3 -5.01 -9.64 -1.69
CA ALA A 3 -4.08 -9.31 -0.60
C ALA A 3 -4.62 -8.34 0.46
N THR A 4 -5.76 -7.70 0.18
CA THR A 4 -6.25 -6.52 0.94
C THR A 4 -7.76 -6.53 1.16
N GLU A 5 -8.47 -7.48 0.56
CA GLU A 5 -9.94 -7.57 0.48
C GLU A 5 -10.64 -6.28 -0.02
N CYS A 6 -9.87 -5.36 -0.59
CA CYS A 6 -10.41 -4.11 -1.13
C CYS A 6 -11.12 -4.33 -2.47
N THR A 7 -11.96 -3.38 -2.85
CA THR A 7 -12.59 -3.34 -4.17
C THR A 7 -11.58 -3.04 -5.28
N ARG A 8 -11.98 -3.27 -6.53
CA ARG A 8 -11.16 -2.93 -7.71
C ARG A 8 -10.90 -1.42 -7.78
N GLU A 9 -11.91 -0.61 -7.49
CA GLU A 9 -11.82 0.85 -7.56
C GLU A 9 -10.85 1.40 -6.52
N GLU A 10 -10.90 0.88 -5.28
CA GLU A 10 -9.94 1.24 -4.23
C GLU A 10 -8.52 0.82 -4.59
N ALA A 11 -8.34 -0.36 -5.19
CA ALA A 11 -7.03 -0.82 -5.66
C ALA A 11 -6.48 0.06 -6.78
N GLU A 12 -7.32 0.44 -7.74
CA GLU A 12 -6.94 1.33 -8.85
C GLU A 12 -6.54 2.70 -8.32
N LYS A 13 -7.36 3.28 -7.43
CA LYS A 13 -7.10 4.58 -6.82
C LYS A 13 -5.78 4.58 -6.05
N ALA A 14 -5.58 3.61 -5.15
CA ALA A 14 -4.34 3.49 -4.40
C ALA A 14 -3.12 3.24 -5.30
N ARG A 15 -3.29 2.52 -6.41
CA ARG A 15 -2.22 2.30 -7.40
C ARG A 15 -1.84 3.59 -8.11
N VAL A 16 -2.81 4.42 -8.47
CA VAL A 16 -2.56 5.74 -9.07
C VAL A 16 -1.91 6.68 -8.05
N GLU A 17 -2.44 6.73 -6.82
CA GLU A 17 -1.87 7.55 -5.74
C GLU A 17 -0.45 7.11 -5.33
N ALA A 18 -0.11 5.84 -5.55
CA ALA A 18 1.23 5.29 -5.31
C ALA A 18 2.17 5.40 -6.52
N ASP A 19 1.83 6.18 -7.57
CA ASP A 19 2.61 6.30 -8.81
C ASP A 19 2.93 4.93 -9.46
N GLY A 20 1.99 3.99 -9.40
CA GLY A 20 2.14 2.64 -9.92
C GLY A 20 2.92 1.68 -9.02
N MET A 21 3.43 2.12 -7.87
CA MET A 21 4.12 1.24 -6.91
C MET A 21 3.13 0.35 -6.14
N VAL A 22 3.01 -0.90 -6.59
CA VAL A 22 2.05 -1.88 -6.04
C VAL A 22 2.25 -2.13 -4.55
N LYS A 23 3.49 -2.25 -4.07
CA LYS A 23 3.75 -2.50 -2.64
C LYS A 23 3.29 -1.32 -1.77
N THR A 24 3.57 -0.10 -2.21
CA THR A 24 3.14 1.12 -1.54
C THR A 24 1.61 1.19 -1.53
N ALA A 25 0.96 0.95 -2.67
CA ALA A 25 -0.51 0.89 -2.77
C ALA A 25 -1.13 -0.15 -1.82
N ILE A 26 -0.55 -1.35 -1.72
CA ILE A 26 -1.01 -2.39 -0.79
C ILE A 26 -0.91 -1.89 0.66
N VAL A 27 0.22 -1.29 1.05
CA VAL A 27 0.40 -0.75 2.41
C VAL A 27 -0.51 0.43 2.68
N MET A 28 -0.74 1.32 1.71
CA MET A 28 -1.71 2.42 1.82
C MET A 28 -3.12 1.89 2.12
N ILE A 29 -3.55 0.84 1.41
CA ILE A 29 -4.86 0.22 1.62
C ILE A 29 -4.94 -0.45 3.00
N LEU A 30 -3.93 -1.23 3.37
CA LEU A 30 -3.90 -1.99 4.62
C LEU A 30 -3.83 -1.07 5.87
N LEU A 31 -2.99 -0.03 5.82
CA LEU A 31 -2.78 0.89 6.94
C LEU A 31 -3.65 2.15 6.88
N LYS A 32 -4.45 2.31 5.82
CA LYS A 32 -5.27 3.51 5.54
C LYS A 32 -4.47 4.79 5.71
N CYS A 33 -3.31 4.86 5.07
CA CYS A 33 -2.36 5.96 5.20
C CYS A 33 -2.00 6.61 3.86
N SER A 34 -1.37 7.78 3.92
CA SER A 34 -0.85 8.47 2.73
C SER A 34 0.29 7.69 2.09
N LYS A 35 0.57 7.98 0.82
CA LYS A 35 1.71 7.43 0.08
C LYS A 35 3.02 7.58 0.86
N ASP A 36 3.34 8.78 1.34
CA ASP A 36 4.60 9.05 2.04
C ASP A 36 4.77 8.17 3.29
N LYS A 37 3.68 8.02 4.07
CA LYS A 37 3.68 7.18 5.27
C LYS A 37 3.80 5.71 4.91
N ALA A 38 3.12 5.26 3.85
CA ALA A 38 3.26 3.89 3.37
C ALA A 38 4.68 3.59 2.89
N GLU A 39 5.34 4.52 2.18
CA GLU A 39 6.73 4.38 1.75
C GLU A 39 7.70 4.34 2.94
N GLU A 40 7.49 5.18 3.95
CA GLU A 40 8.29 5.19 5.17
C GLU A 40 8.19 3.86 5.92
N GLU A 41 6.96 3.35 6.11
CA GLU A 41 6.72 2.07 6.77
C GLU A 41 7.30 0.92 5.95
N LEU A 42 7.13 0.93 4.62
CA LEU A 42 7.72 -0.08 3.74
C LEU A 42 9.25 -0.07 3.82
N LYS A 43 9.86 1.12 3.94
CA LYS A 43 11.31 1.28 4.10
C LYS A 43 11.79 0.74 5.45
N LYS A 44 11.10 1.06 6.55
CA LYS A 44 11.39 0.50 7.89
C LYS A 44 11.26 -1.02 7.92
N ALA A 45 10.27 -1.54 7.20
CA ALA A 45 10.02 -2.97 7.04
C ALA A 45 11.02 -3.67 6.10
N GLY A 46 11.94 -2.96 5.46
CA GLY A 46 12.89 -3.53 4.50
C GLY A 46 12.23 -4.03 3.20
N GLY A 47 11.12 -3.40 2.78
CA GLY A 47 10.38 -3.76 1.57
C GLY A 47 9.40 -4.94 1.73
N PHE A 48 9.20 -5.41 2.97
CA PHE A 48 8.29 -6.52 3.30
C PHE A 48 6.94 -5.99 3.81
N ILE A 49 5.91 -6.06 2.99
CA ILE A 49 4.53 -5.63 3.33
C ILE A 49 4.05 -6.23 4.65
N ARG A 50 4.34 -7.51 4.92
CA ARG A 50 3.86 -8.19 6.13
C ARG A 50 4.51 -7.67 7.43
N ARG A 51 5.62 -6.93 7.32
CA ARG A 51 6.30 -6.30 8.47
C ARG A 51 5.85 -4.85 8.69
N THR A 52 4.98 -4.30 7.85
CA THR A 52 4.36 -2.98 8.06
C THR A 52 3.04 -3.06 8.81
N LEU A 53 2.54 -4.28 9.06
CA LEU A 53 1.29 -4.56 9.79
C LEU A 53 1.56 -4.71 11.29
#